data_AF-A0A8S4A0Z5-F1
#
_entry.id   AF-A0A8S4A0Z5-F1
#
_cell.length_a   1.000
_cell.length_b   1.000
_cell.length_c   1.000
_cell.angle_alpha   90.00
_cell.angle_beta   90.00
_cell.angle_gamma   90.00
#
_symmetry.space_group_name_H-M   'P 1'
#
loop_
_entity.id
_entity.type
_entity.pdbx_description
1 polymer ?
#
loop_
_entity_poly.entity_id
_entity_poly.type
_entity_poly.pdbx_seq_one_letter_code
_entity_poly.pdbx_strand_id
1 'polypeptide(L)'
;MAYSANTKQVSSLLTLLVVVVVLCGTVSCADLGFQCVFGPMITSTTPEGETVEFCPTQMHPPVMTKGDYLVADKNGTCYECMCAPDTGLACC
;
A
#
# COMPACT_ATOMS: atom_id res chain seq x y z
N MET A 1 -0.17 62.22 15.08
CA MET A 1 -0.77 60.87 14.99
C MET A 1 -0.04 60.14 13.88
N ALA A 2 0.87 59.23 14.22
CA ALA A 2 1.61 58.43 13.26
C ALA A 2 1.29 56.97 13.54
N TYR A 3 0.55 56.33 12.62
CA TYR A 3 0.38 54.89 12.61
C TYR A 3 1.65 54.29 12.02
N SER A 4 2.61 53.91 12.87
CA SER A 4 3.71 53.05 12.44
C SER A 4 3.13 51.67 12.15
N ALA A 5 2.90 51.40 10.87
CA ALA A 5 2.74 50.05 10.36
C ALA A 5 4.07 49.31 10.60
N ASN A 6 4.19 48.67 11.77
CA ASN A 6 5.23 47.69 12.03
C ASN A 6 4.85 46.42 11.25
N THR A 7 5.16 46.46 9.94
CA THR A 7 5.16 45.31 9.06
C THR A 7 6.09 44.28 9.70
N LYS A 8 5.51 43.28 10.35
CA LYS A 8 6.24 42.17 10.98
C LYS A 8 7.20 41.63 9.93
N GLN A 9 8.49 41.90 10.12
CA GLN A 9 9.56 41.41 9.27
C GLN A 9 9.63 39.90 9.52
N VAL A 10 8.85 39.13 8.75
CA VAL A 10 8.82 37.68 8.85
C VAL A 10 10.22 37.21 8.48
N SER A 11 10.94 36.70 9.47
CA SER A 11 12.32 36.28 9.35
C SER A 11 12.47 35.36 8.14
N SER A 12 13.40 35.69 7.24
CA SER A 12 13.69 34.92 6.02
C SER A 12 13.96 33.44 6.34
N LEU A 13 14.47 33.15 7.55
CA LEU A 13 14.69 31.81 8.06
C LEU A 13 13.38 31.01 8.25
N LEU A 14 12.31 31.67 8.70
CA LEU A 14 11.00 31.04 8.91
C LEU A 14 10.34 30.70 7.57
N THR A 15 10.45 31.59 6.58
CA THR A 15 9.97 31.29 5.22
C THR A 15 10.75 30.14 4.60
N LEU A 16 12.06 30.04 4.84
CA LEU A 16 12.91 28.99 4.29
C LEU A 16 12.61 27.63 4.93
N LEU A 17 12.36 27.59 6.24
CA LEU A 17 11.89 26.40 6.96
C LEU A 17 10.54 25.89 6.44
N VAL A 18 9.59 26.80 6.18
CA VAL A 18 8.28 26.43 5.61
C VAL A 18 8.45 25.85 4.21
N VAL A 19 9.29 26.44 3.36
CA VAL A 19 9.56 25.93 2.01
C VAL A 19 10.23 24.55 2.04
N VAL A 20 11.17 24.30 2.97
CA VAL A 20 11.82 22.99 3.14
C VAL A 20 10.84 21.93 3.65
N VAL A 21 9.98 22.26 4.62
CA VAL A 21 8.95 21.33 5.12
C VAL A 21 7.90 21.02 4.04
N VAL A 22 7.50 22.00 3.24
CA VAL A 22 6.58 21.80 2.11
C VAL A 22 7.24 20.97 1.00
N LEU A 23 8.50 21.23 0.64
CA LEU A 23 9.23 20.43 -0.35
C LEU A 23 9.50 19.00 0.12
N CYS A 24 9.91 18.80 1.38
CA CYS A 24 10.07 17.46 1.95
C CYS A 24 8.72 16.72 2.10
N GLY A 25 7.63 17.43 2.41
CA GLY A 25 6.29 16.86 2.50
C GLY A 25 5.73 16.39 1.16
N THR A 26 6.21 16.94 0.04
CA THR A 26 5.84 16.49 -1.31
C THR A 26 6.60 15.26 -1.80
N VAL A 27 7.61 14.77 -1.07
CA VAL A 27 8.33 13.53 -1.39
C VAL A 27 7.68 12.30 -0.72
N SER A 28 6.38 12.38 -0.45
CA SER A 28 5.54 11.21 -0.19
C SER A 28 4.58 10.99 -1.36
N CYS A 29 5.13 10.97 -2.57
CA CYS A 29 4.54 10.18 -3.64
C CYS A 29 4.98 8.73 -3.43
N ALA A 30 4.44 8.08 -2.39
CA ALA A 30 4.19 6.66 -2.52
C ALA A 30 3.22 6.56 -3.69
N ASP A 31 3.67 5.93 -4.78
CA ASP A 31 2.82 5.58 -5.89
C ASP A 31 1.68 4.71 -5.32
N LEU A 32 0.53 5.33 -5.02
CA LEU A 32 -0.71 4.63 -4.70
C LEU A 32 -1.33 4.04 -5.98
N GLY A 33 -0.53 3.81 -7.02
CA GLY A 33 -0.79 2.84 -8.08
C GLY A 33 -0.72 1.43 -7.52
N PHE A 34 -1.50 1.14 -6.47
CA PHE A 34 -1.80 -0.22 -6.06
C PHE A 34 -2.62 -0.83 -7.19
N GLN A 35 -1.94 -1.41 -8.18
CA GLN A 35 -2.57 -2.34 -9.11
C GLN A 35 -2.88 -3.60 -8.32
N CYS A 36 -3.90 -3.51 -7.47
CA CYS A 36 -4.29 -4.63 -6.65
C CYS A 36 -4.86 -5.71 -7.57
N VAL A 37 -4.27 -6.90 -7.54
CA VAL A 37 -4.82 -8.05 -8.24
C VAL A 37 -5.81 -8.73 -7.31
N PHE A 38 -7.08 -8.80 -7.73
CA PHE A 38 -8.14 -9.46 -7.00
C PHE A 38 -8.55 -10.78 -7.65
N GLY A 39 -8.95 -11.75 -6.83
CA GLY A 39 -9.37 -13.07 -7.29
C GLY A 39 -10.28 -13.76 -6.28
N PRO A 40 -11.13 -14.70 -6.72
CA PRO A 40 -12.02 -15.42 -5.81
C PRO A 40 -11.23 -16.44 -4.98
N MET A 41 -11.72 -16.70 -3.76
CA MET A 41 -11.28 -17.84 -2.97
C MET A 41 -11.90 -19.12 -3.55
N ILE A 42 -11.09 -20.17 -3.63
CA ILE A 42 -11.49 -21.49 -4.10
C ILE A 42 -11.44 -22.45 -2.91
N THR A 43 -12.44 -23.31 -2.83
CA THR A 43 -12.50 -24.41 -1.86
C THR A 43 -12.30 -25.71 -2.61
N SER A 44 -11.32 -26.51 -2.18
CA SER A 44 -11.04 -27.83 -2.73
C SER A 44 -10.95 -28.86 -1.61
N THR A 45 -11.25 -30.11 -1.95
CA THR A 45 -11.07 -31.24 -1.04
C THR A 45 -9.79 -31.98 -1.40
N THR A 46 -8.91 -32.21 -0.43
CA THR A 46 -7.68 -32.97 -0.63
C THR A 46 -8.01 -34.46 -0.82
N PRO A 47 -7.07 -35.27 -1.34
CA PRO A 47 -7.26 -36.72 -1.43
C PRO A 47 -7.54 -37.38 -0.07
N GLU A 48 -7.11 -36.78 1.04
CA GLU A 48 -7.38 -37.24 2.41
C GLU A 48 -8.79 -36.87 2.91
N GLY A 49 -9.57 -36.08 2.16
CA GLY A 49 -10.91 -35.63 2.54
C GLY A 49 -10.94 -34.32 3.32
N GLU A 50 -9.79 -33.65 3.49
CA GLU A 50 -9.72 -32.36 4.17
C GLU A 50 -10.16 -31.24 3.22
N THR A 51 -10.88 -30.25 3.75
CA THR A 51 -11.30 -29.09 2.96
C THR A 51 -10.25 -27.99 3.10
N VAL A 52 -9.71 -27.53 1.98
CA VAL A 52 -8.70 -26.47 1.92
C VAL A 52 -9.27 -25.28 1.15
N GLU A 53 -9.15 -24.10 1.74
CA GLU A 53 -9.54 -22.82 1.15
C GLU A 53 -8.26 -22.06 0.74
N PHE A 54 -8.19 -21.65 -0.53
CA PHE A 54 -7.02 -20.96 -1.06
C PHE A 54 -7.39 -19.97 -2.18
N CYS A 55 -6.46 -19.07 -2.50
CA CYS A 55 -6.58 -18.05 -3.53
C CYS A 55 -5.49 -18.24 -4.60
N PRO A 56 -5.83 -18.26 -5.91
CA PRO A 56 -4.86 -18.31 -7.01
C PRO A 56 -4.26 -16.93 -7.27
N THR A 57 -2.93 -16.80 -7.27
CA THR A 57 -2.25 -15.50 -7.29
C THR A 57 -1.75 -15.06 -8.67
N GLN A 58 -1.59 -15.99 -9.63
CA GLN A 58 -0.88 -15.74 -10.90
C GLN A 58 0.55 -15.17 -10.70
N MET A 59 1.15 -15.43 -9.53
CA MET A 59 2.44 -14.93 -9.08
C MET A 59 3.26 -16.09 -8.49
N HIS A 60 4.46 -15.80 -7.97
CA HIS A 60 5.21 -16.78 -7.20
C HIS A 60 5.15 -16.44 -5.71
N PRO A 61 4.61 -17.32 -4.83
CA PRO A 61 4.02 -18.63 -5.10
C PRO A 61 2.63 -18.56 -5.78
N PRO A 62 2.21 -19.60 -6.54
CA PRO A 62 1.03 -19.57 -7.41
C PRO A 62 -0.32 -19.65 -6.68
N VAL A 63 -0.30 -20.11 -5.43
CA VAL A 63 -1.48 -20.25 -4.57
C VAL A 63 -1.15 -19.77 -3.17
N MET A 64 -2.17 -19.29 -2.47
CA MET A 64 -2.08 -18.85 -1.08
C MET A 64 -3.24 -19.43 -0.29
N THR A 65 -2.97 -20.05 0.85
CA THR A 65 -3.99 -20.56 1.76
C THR A 65 -4.71 -19.44 2.51
N LYS A 66 -5.96 -19.69 2.90
CA LYS A 66 -6.78 -18.75 3.65
C LYS A 66 -6.12 -18.38 4.99
N GLY A 67 -6.11 -17.09 5.31
CA GLY A 67 -5.57 -16.55 6.56
C GLY A 67 -4.07 -16.25 6.52
N ASP A 68 -3.39 -16.63 5.44
CA ASP A 68 -1.99 -16.32 5.27
C ASP A 68 -1.78 -14.96 4.62
N TYR A 69 -0.68 -14.33 5.02
CA TYR A 69 -0.09 -13.18 4.35
C TYR A 69 1.24 -13.61 3.77
N LEU A 70 1.46 -13.28 2.49
CA LEU A 70 2.72 -13.58 1.83
C LEU A 70 3.14 -12.46 0.89
N VAL A 71 4.45 -12.38 0.65
CA VAL A 71 5.00 -11.53 -0.41
C VAL A 71 5.06 -12.37 -1.68
N ALA A 72 4.36 -11.93 -2.72
CA ALA A 72 4.34 -12.57 -4.03
C ALA A 72 5.14 -11.76 -5.04
N ASP A 73 5.88 -12.42 -5.92
CA ASP A 73 6.60 -11.77 -7.02
C ASP A 73 5.89 -11.94 -8.35
N LYS A 74 5.81 -10.85 -9.13
CA LYS A 74 5.40 -10.84 -10.53
C LYS A 74 6.31 -9.93 -11.34
N ASN A 75 7.06 -10.51 -12.28
CA ASN A 75 7.95 -9.76 -13.17
C ASN A 75 8.99 -8.90 -12.42
N GLY A 76 9.50 -9.37 -11.27
CA GLY A 76 10.46 -8.64 -10.44
C GLY A 76 9.86 -7.51 -9.59
N THR A 77 8.53 -7.46 -9.47
CA THR A 77 7.81 -6.59 -8.53
C THR A 77 7.20 -7.45 -7.43
N CYS A 78 7.49 -7.10 -6.17
CA CYS A 78 6.90 -7.74 -5.01
C CYS A 78 5.57 -7.07 -4.64
N TYR A 79 4.59 -7.90 -4.28
CA TYR A 79 3.26 -7.52 -3.82
C TYR A 79 3.01 -8.17 -2.46
N GLU A 80 2.37 -7.45 -1.55
CA GLU A 80 1.82 -8.00 -0.32
C GLU A 80 0.43 -8.56 -0.60
N CYS A 81 0.30 -9.87 -0.40
CA CYS A 81 -0.91 -10.63 -0.71
C CYS A 81 -1.57 -11.14 0.56
N MET A 82 -2.91 -11.08 0.59
CA MET A 82 -3.76 -11.74 1.59
C MET A 82 -4.86 -12.55 0.91
N CYS A 83 -5.13 -13.77 1.41
CA CYS A 83 -6.33 -14.55 1.08
C CYS A 83 -7.29 -14.55 2.28
N ALA A 84 -8.44 -13.88 2.14
CA ALA A 84 -9.45 -13.79 3.19
C ALA A 84 -10.84 -14.17 2.67
N PRO A 85 -11.74 -14.71 3.53
CA PRO A 85 -13.04 -15.21 3.08
C PRO A 85 -13.96 -14.10 2.53
N ASP A 86 -13.87 -12.89 3.07
CA ASP A 86 -14.79 -11.79 2.69
C ASP A 86 -14.32 -11.04 1.45
N THR A 87 -13.01 -10.94 1.24
CA THR A 87 -12.40 -10.17 0.15
C THR A 87 -11.79 -11.02 -0.96
N GLY A 88 -11.61 -12.33 -0.75
CA GLY A 88 -10.85 -13.19 -1.65
C GLY A 88 -9.35 -12.88 -1.60
N LEU A 89 -8.70 -12.94 -2.76
CA LEU A 89 -7.33 -12.50 -2.95
C LEU A 89 -7.29 -10.97 -3.03
N ALA A 90 -6.41 -10.34 -2.26
CA ALA A 90 -5.97 -8.97 -2.48
C ALA A 90 -4.44 -8.95 -2.47
N CYS A 91 -3.84 -8.52 -3.57
CA CYS A 91 -2.39 -8.39 -3.72
C CYS A 91 -2.02 -6.99 -4.16
N CYS A 92 -1.39 -6.23 -3.27
CA CYS A 92 -1.01 -4.85 -3.44
C CYS A 92 0.45 -4.75 -2.97
#